data_AF-A0A3M7PCX8-F1
#
_entry.id   AF-A0A3M7PCX8-F1
#
_cell.length_a   1.000
_cell.length_b   1.000
_cell.length_c   1.000
_cell.angle_alpha   90.00
_cell.angle_beta   90.00
_cell.angle_gamma   90.00
#
_symmetry.space_group_name_H-M   'P 1'
#
loop_
_entity.id
_entity.type
_entity.pdbx_description
1 polymer ?
#
loop_
_entity_poly.entity_id
_entity_poly.type
_entity_poly.pdbx_seq_one_letter_code
_entity_poly.pdbx_strand_id
1 'polypeptide(L)'
;ILSFIDSTVAANSDIASSYVYGKTYENRNLKAIVLKTPTTTRSIWIDCGIHAREWVSPASCVYLIDRFIREYRSGEPETVAIMNKYEIHITPLLNPDGYEYSQTTSRLWRKNRSPNQFSSCVGTDLNRNFPYRWLGKNWWK
;
A
#
# COMPACT_ATOMS: atom_id res chain seq x y z
N ILE A 1 -10.45 0.98 -5.03
CA ILE A 1 -8.97 0.83 -5.01
C ILE A 1 -8.53 -0.43 -5.74
N LEU A 2 -8.90 -1.64 -5.33
CA LEU A 2 -8.44 -2.87 -6.03
C LEU A 2 -8.87 -2.92 -7.51
N SER A 3 -10.14 -2.60 -7.79
CA SER A 3 -10.64 -2.48 -9.17
C SER A 3 -9.89 -1.43 -10.00
N PHE A 4 -9.43 -0.34 -9.39
CA PHE A 4 -8.57 0.65 -10.07
C PHE A 4 -7.21 0.04 -10.44
N ILE A 5 -6.59 -0.73 -9.54
CA ILE A 5 -5.33 -1.43 -9.86
C ILE A 5 -5.54 -2.37 -11.05
N ASP A 6 -6.62 -3.15 -11.04
CA ASP A 6 -6.93 -4.12 -12.08
C ASP A 6 -7.12 -3.46 -13.45
N SER A 7 -7.91 -2.38 -13.51
CA SER A 7 -8.13 -1.65 -14.75
C SER A 7 -6.87 -0.94 -15.24
N THR A 8 -6.08 -0.35 -14.33
CA THR A 8 -4.82 0.31 -14.66
C THR A 8 -3.80 -0.67 -15.25
N VAL A 9 -3.65 -1.86 -14.66
CA VAL A 9 -2.76 -2.91 -15.16
C VAL A 9 -3.23 -3.42 -16.52
N ALA A 10 -4.53 -3.69 -16.68
CA ALA A 10 -5.09 -4.15 -17.95
C ALA A 10 -4.83 -3.14 -19.08
N ALA A 11 -4.93 -1.84 -18.81
CA ALA A 11 -4.70 -0.78 -19.79
C ALA A 11 -3.22 -0.46 -20.07
N ASN A 12 -2.28 -0.94 -19.25
CA ASN A 12 -0.86 -0.57 -19.33
C ASN A 12 0.07 -1.78 -19.12
N SER A 13 -0.30 -2.95 -19.63
CA SER A 13 0.37 -4.23 -19.33
C SER A 13 1.83 -4.32 -19.79
N ASP A 14 2.29 -3.41 -20.66
CA ASP A 14 3.69 -3.26 -21.08
C ASP A 14 4.58 -2.62 -20.01
N ILE A 15 4.01 -1.83 -19.10
CA ILE A 15 4.75 -1.12 -18.04
C ILE A 15 4.18 -1.30 -16.62
N ALA A 16 3.03 -1.96 -16.50
CA ALA A 16 2.34 -2.17 -15.23
C ALA A 16 1.96 -3.64 -15.04
N SER A 17 2.20 -4.16 -13.84
CA SER A 17 1.71 -5.46 -13.39
C SER A 17 1.22 -5.37 -11.95
N SER A 18 0.61 -6.42 -11.42
CA SER A 18 0.23 -6.46 -10.00
C SER A 18 0.37 -7.86 -9.42
N TYR A 19 0.55 -7.94 -8.11
CA TYR A 19 0.60 -9.21 -7.40
C TYR A 19 -0.08 -9.09 -6.03
N VAL A 20 -0.63 -10.22 -5.57
CA VAL A 20 -1.13 -10.37 -4.20
C VAL A 20 -0.03 -11.03 -3.39
N TYR A 21 0.42 -10.36 -2.34
CA TYR A 21 1.53 -10.83 -1.49
C TYR A 21 1.07 -11.35 -0.13
N GLY A 22 -0.23 -11.31 0.13
CA GLY A 22 -0.79 -11.82 1.37
C GLY A 22 -2.27 -11.55 1.48
N LYS A 23 -2.81 -11.93 2.63
CA LYS A 23 -4.19 -11.65 3.00
C LYS A 23 -4.27 -11.04 4.39
N THR A 24 -5.28 -10.22 4.60
CA THR A 24 -5.60 -9.65 5.90
C THR A 24 -6.26 -10.68 6.82
N TYR A 25 -6.53 -10.29 8.08
CA TYR A 25 -7.21 -11.16 9.03
C TYR A 25 -8.61 -11.55 8.55
N GLU A 26 -9.36 -10.60 7.98
CA GLU A 26 -10.70 -10.83 7.42
C GLU A 26 -10.63 -11.31 5.94
N ASN A 27 -9.51 -11.92 5.51
CA ASN A 27 -9.34 -12.59 4.22
C ASN A 27 -9.43 -11.69 2.97
N ARG A 28 -9.10 -10.39 3.09
CA ARG A 28 -8.97 -9.47 1.93
C ARG A 28 -7.55 -9.53 1.36
N ASN A 29 -7.42 -9.41 0.05
CA ASN A 29 -6.11 -9.43 -0.61
C ASN A 29 -5.29 -8.19 -0.25
N LEU A 30 -4.03 -8.41 0.12
CA LEU A 30 -2.99 -7.38 0.13
C LEU A 30 -2.33 -7.35 -1.23
N LYS A 31 -2.59 -6.28 -1.99
CA LYS A 31 -2.22 -6.17 -3.39
C LYS A 31 -1.31 -4.97 -3.64
N ALA A 32 -0.23 -5.21 -4.38
CA ALA A 32 0.66 -4.17 -4.87
C ALA A 32 0.56 -4.07 -6.40
N ILE A 33 0.70 -2.85 -6.93
CA ILE A 33 0.98 -2.61 -8.35
C ILE A 33 2.48 -2.37 -8.52
N VAL A 34 3.03 -2.83 -9.63
CA VAL A 34 4.43 -2.64 -10.03
C VAL A 34 4.44 -1.83 -11.31
N LEU A 35 5.16 -0.71 -11.29
CA LEU A 35 5.50 0.07 -12.48
C LEU A 35 6.94 -0.24 -12.87
N LYS A 36 7.14 -0.81 -14.05
CA LYS A 36 8.43 -1.34 -14.49
C LYS A 36 8.64 -1.13 -15.98
N THR A 37 9.84 -0.70 -16.37
CA THR A 37 10.29 -0.70 -17.77
C THR A 37 11.42 -1.73 -17.96
N PRO A 38 11.78 -2.11 -19.20
CA PRO A 38 12.84 -3.10 -19.44
C PRO A 38 14.24 -2.71 -18.92
N THR A 39 14.46 -1.43 -18.63
CA THR A 39 15.78 -0.88 -18.25
C THR A 39 15.96 -0.72 -16.73
N THR A 40 14.94 -1.02 -15.92
CA THR A 40 15.01 -0.83 -14.47
C THR A 40 15.99 -1.79 -13.78
N THR A 41 16.70 -1.30 -12.76
CA THR A 41 17.73 -2.07 -12.05
C THR A 41 17.64 -1.99 -10.52
N ARG A 42 16.79 -1.12 -9.98
CA ARG A 42 16.62 -0.87 -8.53
C ARG A 42 15.15 -0.79 -8.18
N SER A 43 14.79 -1.06 -6.93
CA SER A 43 13.38 -1.03 -6.50
C SER A 43 13.12 0.10 -5.51
N ILE A 44 11.95 0.72 -5.64
CA ILE A 44 11.35 1.62 -4.65
C ILE A 44 10.06 0.97 -4.16
N TRP A 45 9.84 0.99 -2.84
CA TRP A 45 8.59 0.55 -2.23
C TRP A 45 7.86 1.74 -1.61
N ILE A 46 6.57 1.86 -1.90
CA ILE A 46 5.67 2.85 -1.34
C ILE A 46 4.43 2.13 -0.82
N ASP A 47 4.10 2.28 0.46
CA ASP A 47 2.83 1.84 1.02
C ASP A 47 2.00 3.00 1.56
N CYS A 48 0.69 2.83 1.48
CA CYS A 48 -0.31 3.78 1.94
C CYS A 48 -1.37 3.09 2.79
N GLY A 49 -2.04 3.88 3.64
CA GLY A 49 -3.19 3.41 4.41
C GLY A 49 -2.86 2.34 5.46
N ILE A 50 -1.67 2.38 6.07
CA ILE A 50 -1.35 1.52 7.22
C ILE A 50 -2.29 1.79 8.41
N HIS A 51 -2.67 3.05 8.61
CA HIS A 51 -3.71 3.43 9.56
C HIS A 51 -5.03 3.68 8.84
N ALA A 52 -6.07 2.99 9.30
CA ALA A 52 -7.36 2.93 8.64
C ALA A 52 -8.02 4.30 8.35
N ARG A 53 -8.05 5.20 9.34
CA ARG A 53 -8.69 6.53 9.24
C ARG A 53 -7.97 7.56 8.37
N GLU A 54 -6.73 7.31 7.96
CA GLU A 54 -5.88 8.28 7.25
C GLU A 54 -6.19 8.24 5.74
N TRP A 55 -7.45 8.49 5.38
CA TRP A 55 -8.02 8.25 4.04
C TRP A 55 -7.33 8.99 2.89
N VAL A 56 -6.67 10.11 3.19
CA VAL A 56 -5.88 10.84 2.18
C VAL A 56 -4.70 10.01 1.69
N SER A 57 -4.09 9.15 2.52
CA SER A 57 -2.94 8.34 2.13
C SER A 57 -3.28 7.35 1.00
N PRO A 58 -4.32 6.49 1.11
CA PRO A 58 -4.75 5.66 -0.01
C PRO A 58 -5.12 6.45 -1.28
N ALA A 59 -5.79 7.59 -1.12
CA ALA A 59 -6.15 8.46 -2.26
C ALA A 59 -4.89 9.01 -2.96
N SER A 60 -3.88 9.45 -2.20
CA SER A 60 -2.60 9.91 -2.72
C SER A 60 -1.84 8.82 -3.46
N CYS A 61 -1.82 7.58 -2.95
CA CYS A 61 -1.20 6.47 -3.69
C CYS A 61 -1.92 6.15 -5.00
N VAL A 62 -3.26 6.18 -5.02
CA VAL A 62 -4.04 6.01 -6.26
C VAL A 62 -3.71 7.11 -7.27
N TYR A 63 -3.67 8.36 -6.83
CA TYR A 63 -3.26 9.49 -7.68
C TYR A 63 -1.82 9.36 -8.16
N LEU A 64 -0.90 8.92 -7.30
CA LEU A 64 0.50 8.72 -7.67
C LEU A 64 0.66 7.68 -8.77
N ILE A 65 -0.08 6.57 -8.70
CA ILE A 65 -0.09 5.53 -9.73
C ILE A 65 -0.56 6.11 -11.07
N ASP A 66 -1.71 6.81 -11.07
CA ASP A 66 -2.25 7.45 -12.28
C ASP A 66 -1.28 8.47 -12.87
N ARG A 67 -0.67 9.29 -12.01
CA ARG A 67 0.30 10.31 -12.38
C ARG A 67 1.53 9.70 -13.04
N PHE A 68 2.16 8.69 -12.44
CA PHE A 68 3.34 8.03 -13.02
C PHE A 68 3.03 7.48 -14.42
N ILE A 69 1.88 6.83 -14.60
CA ILE A 69 1.49 6.27 -15.89
C ILE A 69 1.27 7.38 -16.91
N ARG A 70 0.47 8.41 -16.57
CA ARG A 70 0.20 9.53 -17.48
C ARG A 70 1.47 10.26 -17.87
N GLU A 71 2.31 10.64 -16.90
CA GLU A 71 3.54 11.38 -17.14
C GLU A 71 4.56 10.56 -17.94
N TYR A 72 4.69 9.25 -17.66
CA TYR A 72 5.52 8.36 -18.48
C TYR A 72 5.04 8.29 -19.93
N ARG A 73 3.73 8.10 -20.15
CA ARG A 73 3.13 8.02 -21.50
C ARG A 73 3.25 9.34 -22.26
N SER A 74 3.17 10.46 -21.56
CA SER A 74 3.36 11.80 -22.14
C SER A 74 4.82 12.16 -22.35
N GLY A 75 5.77 11.31 -21.94
CA GLY A 75 7.21 11.56 -22.10
C GLY A 75 7.75 12.64 -21.16
N GLU A 76 7.14 12.84 -20.00
CA GLU A 76 7.63 13.80 -19.00
C GLU A 76 9.05 13.38 -18.55
N PRO A 77 10.07 14.23 -18.74
CA PRO A 77 11.47 13.84 -18.58
C PRO A 77 11.84 13.25 -17.22
N GLU A 78 11.35 13.82 -16.12
CA GLU A 78 11.69 13.37 -14.77
C GLU A 78 11.08 12.00 -14.45
N THR A 79 9.81 11.80 -14.80
CA THR A 79 9.08 10.55 -14.62
C THR A 79 9.65 9.44 -15.46
N VAL A 80 9.97 9.72 -16.73
CA VAL A 80 10.65 8.76 -17.61
C VAL A 80 12.01 8.37 -17.04
N ALA A 81 12.79 9.34 -16.55
CA ALA A 81 14.08 9.07 -15.92
C ALA A 81 13.94 8.21 -14.64
N ILE A 82 12.95 8.50 -13.80
CA ILE A 82 12.67 7.72 -12.59
C ILE A 82 12.24 6.30 -12.95
N MET A 83 11.26 6.13 -13.84
CA MET A 83 10.73 4.81 -14.21
C MET A 83 11.71 3.97 -15.02
N ASN A 84 12.69 4.56 -15.70
CA ASN A 84 13.79 3.81 -16.33
C ASN A 84 14.89 3.40 -15.35
N LYS A 85 14.99 4.07 -14.20
CA LYS A 85 15.99 3.77 -13.18
C LYS A 85 15.46 2.82 -12.10
N TYR A 86 14.20 2.97 -11.73
CA TYR A 86 13.56 2.27 -10.62
C TYR A 86 12.30 1.52 -11.06
N GLU A 87 12.18 0.28 -10.61
CA GLU A 87 10.91 -0.43 -10.51
C GLU A 87 10.18 0.06 -9.26
N ILE A 88 8.95 0.54 -9.42
CA ILE A 88 8.19 1.17 -8.33
C ILE A 88 7.07 0.23 -7.90
N HIS A 89 7.15 -0.27 -6.68
CA HIS A 89 6.12 -1.09 -6.05
C HIS A 89 5.24 -0.20 -5.18
N ILE A 90 3.94 -0.19 -5.42
CA ILE A 90 2.99 0.62 -4.66
C ILE A 90 1.91 -0.29 -4.06
N THR A 91 1.82 -0.31 -2.73
CA THR A 91 0.67 -0.85 -2.00
C THR A 91 -0.26 0.31 -1.62
N PRO A 92 -1.33 0.59 -2.38
CA PRO A 92 -2.18 1.74 -2.11
C PRO A 92 -3.03 1.58 -0.84
N LEU A 93 -3.19 0.35 -0.33
CA LEU A 93 -3.95 0.09 0.89
C LEU A 93 -3.37 -1.09 1.68
N LEU A 94 -2.59 -0.79 2.71
CA LEU A 94 -1.91 -1.79 3.55
C LEU A 94 -2.81 -2.36 4.66
N ASN A 95 -3.87 -1.64 5.07
CA ASN A 95 -4.85 -2.11 6.06
C ASN A 95 -6.30 -2.15 5.51
N PRO A 96 -6.62 -3.05 4.56
CA PRO A 96 -7.96 -3.15 4.00
C PRO A 96 -9.09 -3.34 5.02
N ASP A 97 -8.89 -4.22 6.01
CA ASP A 97 -9.93 -4.50 7.01
C ASP A 97 -10.23 -3.28 7.88
N GLY A 98 -9.18 -2.61 8.36
CA GLY A 98 -9.34 -1.40 9.16
C GLY A 98 -9.96 -0.28 8.33
N TYR A 99 -9.53 -0.12 7.08
CA TYR A 99 -10.07 0.90 6.18
C TYR A 99 -11.56 0.71 5.94
N GLU A 100 -12.01 -0.51 5.60
CA GLU A 100 -13.43 -0.85 5.47
C GLU A 100 -14.20 -0.50 6.75
N TYR A 101 -13.71 -0.96 7.90
CA TYR A 101 -14.33 -0.67 9.19
C TYR A 101 -14.41 0.83 9.50
N SER A 102 -13.45 1.63 9.02
CA SER A 102 -13.49 3.08 9.17
C SER A 102 -14.56 3.75 8.29
N GLN A 103 -14.90 3.15 7.15
CA GLN A 103 -15.94 3.64 6.25
C GLN A 103 -17.34 3.25 6.74
N THR A 104 -17.49 2.03 7.28
CA THR A 104 -18.80 1.45 7.59
C THR A 104 -19.23 1.57 9.05
N THR A 105 -18.29 1.68 10.00
CA THR A 105 -18.61 1.50 11.42
C THR A 105 -18.00 2.57 12.32
N SER A 106 -16.70 2.86 12.18
CA SER A 106 -16.03 3.83 13.06
C SER A 106 -15.00 4.67 12.32
N ARG A 107 -15.40 5.88 11.90
CA ARG A 107 -14.56 6.82 11.13
C ARG A 107 -13.15 7.01 11.68
N LEU A 108 -13.00 7.00 13.00
CA LEU A 108 -11.73 7.25 13.69
C LEU A 108 -10.94 5.98 14.00
N TRP A 109 -11.35 4.82 13.48
CA TRP A 109 -10.62 3.56 13.60
C TRP A 109 -9.22 3.66 12.97
N ARG A 110 -8.21 3.16 13.67
CA ARG A 110 -6.80 3.27 13.27
C ARG A 110 -6.14 1.91 12.99
N LYS A 111 -6.47 0.91 13.81
CA LYS A 111 -5.76 -0.38 13.92
C LYS A 111 -6.14 -1.35 12.80
N ASN A 112 -5.52 -2.53 12.75
CA ASN A 112 -6.06 -3.66 11.98
C ASN A 112 -7.36 -4.21 12.63
N ARG A 113 -7.87 -5.35 12.15
CA ARG A 113 -9.09 -5.99 12.65
C ARG A 113 -8.90 -7.38 13.29
N SER A 114 -7.66 -7.77 13.60
CA SER A 114 -7.43 -9.03 14.30
C SER A 114 -7.97 -8.98 15.74
N PRO A 115 -8.79 -9.94 16.20
CA PRO A 115 -9.17 -10.05 17.60
C PRO A 115 -7.95 -10.40 18.46
N ASN A 116 -7.99 -10.00 19.73
CA ASN A 116 -6.95 -10.36 20.69
C ASN A 116 -7.45 -11.53 21.55
N GLN A 117 -6.68 -12.61 21.60
CA GLN A 117 -7.10 -13.90 22.22
C GLN A 117 -7.61 -13.77 23.67
N PHE A 118 -7.11 -12.80 24.43
CA PHE A 118 -7.42 -12.61 25.85
C PHE A 118 -8.10 -11.27 26.16
N SER A 119 -8.67 -10.60 25.15
CA SER A 119 -9.32 -9.30 25.33
C SER A 119 -10.48 -9.13 24.36
N SER A 120 -11.55 -8.47 24.81
CA SER A 120 -12.62 -7.99 23.92
C SER A 120 -12.16 -6.85 23.00
N CYS A 121 -11.01 -6.23 23.26
CA CYS A 121 -10.43 -5.23 22.38
C CYS A 121 -9.99 -5.86 21.05
N VAL A 122 -10.38 -5.24 19.94
CA VAL A 122 -9.97 -5.67 18.60
C VAL A 122 -8.85 -4.79 18.08
N GLY A 123 -7.89 -5.41 17.41
CA GLY A 123 -6.89 -4.78 16.58
C GLY A 123 -5.60 -4.36 17.27
N THR A 124 -4.55 -4.28 16.48
CA THR A 124 -3.18 -3.87 16.79
C THR A 124 -2.80 -2.67 15.92
N ASP A 125 -2.04 -1.72 16.47
CA ASP A 125 -1.44 -0.66 15.65
C ASP A 125 -0.33 -1.29 14.78
N LEU A 126 -0.57 -1.35 13.47
CA LEU A 126 0.34 -1.97 12.51
C LEU A 126 1.71 -1.29 12.51
N ASN A 127 1.79 0.02 12.73
CA ASN A 127 3.05 0.77 12.79
C ASN A 127 3.71 0.71 14.19
N ARG A 128 3.27 -0.21 15.05
CA ARG A 128 3.96 -0.61 16.29
C ARG A 128 4.27 -2.10 16.31
N ASN A 129 4.06 -2.79 15.18
CA ASN A 129 4.16 -4.24 15.08
C ASN A 129 5.34 -4.74 14.23
N PHE A 130 6.24 -3.84 13.83
CA PHE A 130 7.50 -4.21 13.17
C PHE A 130 8.53 -4.72 14.20
N PRO A 131 9.44 -5.63 13.81
CA PRO A 131 10.45 -6.21 14.71
C PRO A 131 11.62 -5.25 15.01
N TYR A 132 11.37 -3.95 15.05
CA TYR A 132 12.35 -2.93 15.38
C TYR A 132 11.98 -2.29 16.73
N ARG A 133 12.83 -2.51 17.75
CA ARG A 133 12.59 -2.06 19.14
C ARG A 133 11.19 -2.42 19.65
N TRP A 134 10.68 -3.57 19.21
CA TRP A 134 9.34 -4.05 19.52
C TRP A 134 9.14 -4.18 21.03
N LEU A 135 8.06 -3.61 21.56
CA LEU A 135 7.74 -3.51 22.99
C LEU A 135 8.80 -2.79 23.85
N GLY A 136 9.74 -2.07 23.25
CA GLY A 136 10.74 -1.29 23.97
C GLY A 136 11.75 -2.10 24.79
N LYS A 137 12.07 -3.33 24.42
CA LYS A 137 13.22 -4.02 25.01
C LYS A 137 14.53 -3.32 24.58
N ASN A 138 15.33 -2.91 25.56
CA ASN A 138 16.69 -2.35 25.45
C ASN A 138 16.84 -0.85 25.05
N TRP A 139 16.12 0.07 25.70
CA TRP A 139 16.45 1.51 25.60
C TRP A 139 17.54 1.97 26.57
N TRP A 140 18.08 1.07 27.39
CA TRP A 140 19.08 1.36 28.43
C TRP A 140 20.26 0.36 28.45
N LYS A 141 20.52 -0.34 27.35
CA LYS A 141 21.78 -1.07 27.14
C LYS A 141 22.52 -0.49 25.96
#